data_AF-A0A2H0N3V4-F1
#
_entry.id   AF-A0A2H0N3V4-F1
#
_cell.length_a   1.000
_cell.length_b   1.000
_cell.length_c   1.000
_cell.angle_alpha   90.00
_cell.angle_beta   90.00
_cell.angle_gamma   90.00
#
_symmetry.space_group_name_H-M   'P 1'
#
loop_
_entity.id
_entity.type
_entity.pdbx_description
1 polymer ?
#
loop_
_entity_poly.entity_id
_entity_poly.type
_entity_poly.pdbx_seq_one_letter_code
_entity_poly.pdbx_strand_id
1 'polypeptide(L)'
;MSLLSSIFGSSHTYSRELHYISEVEIKKLICHEKERTLDSIEETKVEQALIAARVNGKLSLEKIYRTLLSLKERHNISKYDVEGVMKICQEYFQTHFNK
;
A
#
# COMPACT_ATOMS: atom_id res chain seq x y z
N MET A 1 11.15 23.38 4.79
CA MET A 1 9.83 22.97 4.27
C MET A 1 9.94 22.68 2.78
N SER A 2 10.34 21.46 2.44
CA SER A 2 10.14 20.84 1.12
C SER A 2 10.61 19.38 1.24
N LEU A 3 9.68 18.44 1.38
CA LEU A 3 9.94 17.00 1.42
C LEU A 3 9.19 16.27 0.29
N LEU A 4 8.84 16.97 -0.81
CA LEU A 4 8.02 16.39 -1.89
C LEU A 4 8.69 16.45 -3.26
N SER A 5 9.95 16.86 -3.35
CA SER A 5 10.72 16.87 -4.59
C SER A 5 11.88 15.89 -4.45
N SER A 6 11.81 14.72 -5.11
CA SER A 6 12.94 13.95 -5.70
C SER A 6 12.91 12.40 -5.54
N ILE A 7 11.77 11.69 -5.65
CA ILE A 7 11.83 10.20 -5.51
C ILE A 7 10.97 9.39 -6.50
N PHE A 8 10.96 9.76 -7.78
CA PHE A 8 10.35 8.92 -8.84
C PHE A 8 11.36 8.26 -9.79
N GLY A 9 12.65 8.27 -9.44
CA GLY A 9 13.72 7.72 -10.28
C GLY A 9 14.90 7.20 -9.47
N SER A 10 14.78 5.98 -8.95
CA SER A 10 15.83 5.02 -8.56
C SER A 10 15.14 3.87 -7.83
N SER A 11 15.69 2.65 -7.88
CA SER A 11 15.07 1.45 -7.30
C SER A 11 14.63 1.68 -5.84
N HIS A 12 13.33 1.89 -5.61
CA HIS A 12 12.80 1.96 -4.25
C HIS A 12 12.97 0.58 -3.59
N THR A 13 13.98 0.43 -2.75
CA THR A 13 14.12 -0.75 -1.90
C THR A 13 13.17 -0.58 -0.72
N TYR A 14 11.90 -0.93 -0.91
CA TYR A 14 10.96 -1.04 0.18
C TYR A 14 11.41 -2.11 1.18
N SER A 15 11.15 -1.88 2.48
CA SER A 15 11.52 -2.84 3.53
C SER A 15 10.87 -4.20 3.28
N ARG A 16 11.64 -5.26 3.53
CA ARG A 16 11.21 -6.67 3.51
C ARG A 16 10.71 -7.15 4.86
N GLU A 17 10.84 -6.33 5.89
CA GLU A 17 10.44 -6.66 7.25
C GLU A 17 8.93 -6.92 7.34
N LEU A 18 8.56 -8.05 7.96
CA LEU A 18 7.19 -8.51 8.05
C LEU A 18 6.55 -8.05 9.37
N HIS A 19 5.53 -7.20 9.27
CA HIS A 19 4.74 -6.74 10.40
C HIS A 19 3.35 -7.35 10.34
N TYR A 20 2.79 -7.67 11.51
CA TYR A 20 1.41 -8.14 11.60
C TYR A 20 0.45 -7.00 11.27
N ILE A 21 -0.47 -7.25 10.35
CA ILE A 21 -1.53 -6.30 9.97
C ILE A 21 -2.84 -7.10 9.86
N SER A 22 -3.80 -6.79 10.71
CA SER A 22 -5.11 -7.43 10.70
C SER A 22 -5.92 -7.04 9.46
N GLU A 23 -6.92 -7.83 9.10
CA GLU A 23 -7.83 -7.51 7.99
C GLU A 23 -8.57 -6.20 8.23
N VAL A 24 -8.93 -5.94 9.50
CA VAL A 24 -9.62 -4.71 9.91
C VAL A 24 -8.71 -3.50 9.70
N GLU A 25 -7.41 -3.62 10.00
CA GLU A 25 -6.44 -2.55 9.74
C GLU A 25 -6.24 -2.31 8.25
N ILE A 26 -6.14 -3.38 7.44
CA ILE A 26 -6.05 -3.24 5.97
C ILE A 26 -7.27 -2.50 5.43
N LYS A 27 -8.48 -2.91 5.82
CA LYS A 27 -9.72 -2.24 5.39
C LYS A 27 -9.73 -0.76 5.76
N LYS A 28 -9.39 -0.43 7.00
CA LYS A 28 -9.31 0.97 7.45
C LYS A 28 -8.26 1.79 6.71
N LEU A 29 -7.15 1.16 6.33
CA LEU A 29 -6.06 1.81 5.63
C LEU A 29 -6.43 2.14 4.18
N ILE A 30 -7.19 1.25 3.52
CA ILE A 30 -7.57 1.39 2.11
C ILE A 30 -8.87 2.19 1.95
N CYS A 31 -9.86 1.99 2.83
CA CYS A 31 -11.08 2.77 2.92
C CYS A 31 -10.80 4.16 3.51
N HIS A 32 -9.97 4.95 2.82
CA HIS A 32 -9.65 6.30 3.23
C HIS A 32 -10.37 7.32 2.33
N GLU A 33 -11.54 7.76 2.79
CA GLU A 33 -12.47 8.69 2.09
C GLU A 33 -11.84 10.01 1.58
N LYS A 34 -10.59 10.32 1.96
CA LYS A 34 -9.93 11.60 1.67
C LYS A 34 -9.00 11.58 0.46
N GLU A 35 -8.47 10.42 0.04
CA GLU A 35 -7.64 10.34 -1.17
C GLU A 35 -8.44 9.63 -2.27
N ARG A 36 -9.13 10.42 -3.09
CA ARG A 36 -10.07 10.04 -4.17
C ARG A 36 -9.44 9.26 -5.35
N THR A 37 -8.33 8.57 -5.16
CA THR A 37 -7.66 7.87 -6.27
C THR A 37 -8.33 6.53 -6.57
N LEU A 38 -8.73 5.78 -5.55
CA LEU A 38 -9.50 4.54 -5.70
C LEU A 38 -11.01 4.81 -5.65
N ASP A 39 -11.76 4.16 -6.54
CA ASP A 39 -13.21 3.97 -6.35
C ASP A 39 -13.52 2.77 -5.44
N SER A 40 -14.77 2.62 -5.01
CA SER A 40 -15.19 1.54 -4.09
C SER A 40 -14.89 0.10 -4.58
N ILE A 41 -14.90 -0.11 -5.90
CA ILE A 41 -14.58 -1.41 -6.51
C ILE A 41 -13.07 -1.62 -6.45
N GLU A 42 -12.30 -0.60 -6.77
CA GLU A 42 -10.83 -0.62 -6.69
C GLU A 42 -10.34 -0.79 -5.25
N GLU A 43 -10.94 -0.11 -4.28
CA GLU A 43 -10.71 -0.30 -2.84
C GLU A 43 -10.90 -1.77 -2.46
N THR A 44 -12.05 -2.35 -2.83
CA THR A 44 -12.34 -3.76 -2.54
C THR A 44 -11.30 -4.71 -3.15
N LYS A 45 -10.87 -4.45 -4.39
CA LYS A 45 -9.83 -5.26 -5.06
C LYS A 45 -8.48 -5.15 -4.34
N VAL A 46 -8.10 -3.94 -3.94
CA VAL A 46 -6.84 -3.69 -3.21
C VAL A 46 -6.88 -4.37 -1.84
N GLU A 47 -7.96 -4.20 -1.07
CA GLU A 47 -8.14 -4.84 0.23
C GLU A 47 -8.00 -6.37 0.13
N GLN A 48 -8.75 -6.99 -0.77
CA GLN A 48 -8.73 -8.44 -0.97
C GLN A 48 -7.34 -8.93 -1.38
N ALA A 49 -6.67 -8.21 -2.26
CA ALA A 49 -5.33 -8.57 -2.70
C ALA A 49 -4.30 -8.48 -1.56
N LEU A 50 -4.36 -7.43 -0.73
CA LEU A 50 -3.46 -7.28 0.42
C LEU A 50 -3.76 -8.31 1.51
N ILE A 51 -5.03 -8.59 1.79
CA ILE A 51 -5.46 -9.62 2.73
C ILE A 51 -4.92 -10.99 2.31
N ALA A 52 -5.02 -11.32 1.02
CA ALA A 52 -4.52 -12.57 0.44
C ALA A 52 -2.99 -12.63 0.33
N ALA A 53 -2.31 -11.49 0.18
CA ALA A 53 -0.86 -11.42 0.08
C ALA A 53 -0.15 -11.63 1.44
N ARG A 54 -0.87 -11.59 2.56
CA ARG A 54 -0.33 -11.82 3.90
C ARG A 54 0.28 -13.22 4.03
N VAL A 55 1.39 -13.30 4.75
CA VAL A 55 1.99 -14.57 5.17
C VAL A 55 1.88 -14.64 6.68
N ASN A 56 1.09 -15.59 7.19
CA ASN A 56 0.76 -15.71 8.63
C ASN A 56 0.24 -14.39 9.24
N GLY A 57 -0.64 -13.69 8.49
CA GLY A 57 -1.20 -12.40 8.92
C GLY A 57 -0.24 -11.20 8.80
N LYS A 58 0.94 -11.36 8.20
CA LYS A 58 1.96 -10.31 8.10
C LYS A 58 2.18 -9.79 6.67
N LEU A 59 2.57 -8.52 6.56
CA LEU A 59 2.97 -7.86 5.31
C LEU A 59 4.25 -7.05 5.51
N SER A 60 4.98 -6.85 4.40
CA SER A 60 6.08 -5.89 4.29
C SER A 60 5.74 -4.83 3.25
N LEU A 61 6.40 -3.67 3.30
CA LEU A 61 6.22 -2.64 2.27
C LEU A 61 6.59 -3.14 0.87
N GLU A 62 7.62 -4.00 0.74
CA GLU A 62 7.95 -4.63 -0.55
C GLU A 62 6.81 -5.52 -1.05
N LYS A 63 6.20 -6.32 -0.15
CA LYS A 63 5.10 -7.21 -0.51
C LYS A 63 3.85 -6.43 -0.93
N ILE A 64 3.53 -5.35 -0.22
CA ILE A 64 2.44 -4.43 -0.58
C ILE A 64 2.70 -3.85 -1.97
N TYR A 65 3.88 -3.26 -2.20
CA TYR A 65 4.23 -2.66 -3.49
C TYR A 65 4.12 -3.66 -4.66
N ARG A 66 4.68 -4.87 -4.52
CA ARG A 66 4.59 -5.91 -5.55
C ARG A 66 3.15 -6.35 -5.82
N THR A 67 2.30 -6.38 -4.78
CA THR A 67 0.88 -6.72 -4.90
C THR A 67 0.14 -5.65 -5.70
N LEU A 68 0.37 -4.37 -5.38
CA LEU A 68 -0.21 -3.23 -6.10
C LEU A 68 0.27 -3.15 -7.55
N LEU A 69 1.56 -3.41 -7.80
CA LEU A 69 2.09 -3.49 -9.16
C LEU A 69 1.38 -4.56 -9.98
N SER A 70 1.13 -5.74 -9.40
CA SER A 70 0.39 -6.80 -10.08
C SER A 70 -1.06 -6.41 -10.40
N LEU A 71 -1.73 -5.66 -9.51
CA LEU A 71 -3.06 -5.12 -9.80
C LEU A 71 -3.03 -4.10 -10.94
N LYS A 72 -2.04 -3.20 -10.94
CA LYS A 72 -1.83 -2.22 -12.02
C LYS A 72 -1.57 -2.89 -13.36
N GLU A 73 -0.71 -3.91 -13.39
CA GLU A 73 -0.41 -4.69 -14.60
C GLU A 73 -1.64 -5.41 -15.16
N ARG A 74 -2.62 -5.72 -14.31
CA ARG A 74 -3.93 -6.28 -14.69
C ARG A 74 -4.99 -5.22 -14.95
N HIS A 75 -4.62 -3.94 -15.00
CA HIS A 75 -5.53 -2.81 -15.20
C HIS A 75 -6.66 -2.72 -14.14
N ASN A 76 -6.42 -3.22 -12.93
CA ASN A 76 -7.38 -3.14 -11.84
C ASN A 76 -7.31 -1.82 -11.05
N ILE A 77 -6.16 -1.15 -11.11
CA ILE A 77 -5.89 0.16 -10.52
C ILE A 77 -4.91 0.92 -11.41
N SER A 78 -4.89 2.24 -11.29
CA SER A 78 -3.98 3.14 -11.98
C SER A 78 -2.59 3.18 -11.34
N LYS A 79 -1.63 3.80 -12.05
CA LYS A 79 -0.30 4.09 -11.47
C LYS A 79 -0.41 5.05 -10.27
N TYR A 80 -1.32 6.02 -10.32
CA TYR A 80 -1.51 7.00 -9.26
C TYR A 80 -2.06 6.34 -7.99
N ASP A 81 -2.87 5.30 -8.14
CA ASP A 81 -3.42 4.56 -7.01
C ASP A 81 -2.34 3.76 -6.31
N VAL A 82 -1.42 3.15 -7.07
CA VAL A 82 -0.23 2.50 -6.50
C VAL A 82 0.56 3.49 -5.66
N GLU A 83 0.83 4.69 -6.19
CA GLU A 83 1.60 5.73 -5.50
C GLU A 83 0.88 6.23 -4.24
N GLY A 84 -0.43 6.49 -4.33
CA GLY A 84 -1.26 6.94 -3.20
C GLY A 84 -1.36 5.89 -2.09
N VAL A 85 -1.67 4.65 -2.44
CA VAL A 85 -1.75 3.54 -1.46
C VAL A 85 -0.38 3.28 -0.82
N MET A 86 0.70 3.33 -1.60
CA MET A 86 2.05 3.14 -1.04
C MET A 86 2.42 4.24 -0.05
N LYS A 87 2.09 5.50 -0.34
CA LYS A 87 2.32 6.62 0.58
C LYS A 87 1.59 6.39 1.92
N ILE A 88 0.31 6.04 1.87
CA ILE A 88 -0.51 5.74 3.05
C ILE A 88 0.09 4.56 3.84
N CYS A 89 0.50 3.49 3.17
CA CYS A 89 1.15 2.35 3.80
C CYS A 89 2.49 2.72 4.46
N GLN A 90 3.31 3.55 3.80
CA GLN A 90 4.58 4.00 4.37
C GLN A 90 4.36 4.82 5.64
N GLU A 91 3.41 5.76 5.64
CA GLU A 91 3.04 6.56 6.81
C GLU A 91 2.55 5.68 7.97
N TYR A 92 1.72 4.67 7.67
CA TYR A 92 1.26 3.71 8.66
C TYR A 92 2.42 2.91 9.28
N PHE A 93 3.32 2.35 8.46
CA PHE A 93 4.47 1.58 8.94
C PHE A 93 5.43 2.44 9.78
N GLN A 94 5.69 3.67 9.36
CA GLN A 94 6.52 4.61 10.12
C GLN A 94 5.91 4.89 11.50
N THR A 95 4.60 5.09 11.57
CA THR A 95 3.90 5.44 12.83
C THR A 95 3.74 4.25 13.78
N HIS A 96 3.57 3.03 13.25
CA HIS A 96 3.19 1.86 14.05
C HIS A 96 4.34 0.89 14.34
N PHE A 97 5.38 0.86 13.51
CA PHE A 97 6.43 -0.16 13.62
C PHE A 97 7.85 0.40 13.79
N ASN A 98 8.13 1.63 13.33
CA ASN A 98 9.45 2.25 13.47
C ASN A 98 9.56 3.13 14.73
N LYS A 99 9.34 2.53 15.91
CA LYS A 99 9.64 3.21 17.19
C LYS A 99 11.11 3.04 17.58
#